data_AF-K7WZU7-F1
#
_entry.id   AF-K7WZU7-F1
#
_cell.length_a   1.000
_cell.length_b   1.000
_cell.length_c   1.000
_cell.angle_alpha   90.00
_cell.angle_beta   90.00
_cell.angle_gamma   90.00
#
_symmetry.space_group_name_H-M   'P 1'
#
loop_
_entity.id
_entity.type
_entity.pdbx_description
1 polymer ?
#
loop_
_entity_poly.entity_id
_entity_poly.type
_entity_poly.pdbx_seq_one_letter_code
_entity_poly.pdbx_strand_id
1 'polypeptide(L)'
;MTEKFIHGYALLIGVGESAYSELSLPVTVKDTQAIYAALIDPELCAYPDDQDHIRVLNNENATKTGILDGLSWLKEKATSDPSATIFVYYSGHGWVDKNTKRYYLLQHDIKPTKIAGSALSAEDFTEALRQIQSERLLVVIDSCHAAGMATSKDADLILDKKFDEEFEDFIRVAPSKGFIRELKQGKGRLVFTSSEGEQKSWIKQDQTNSIYTYHFLEALQGAGNKPGDKEVRVSNIMNYLGQAVPETARDLYKVEQVPQNDMTGGDFVIAKLRGGKGLPDKGWEEVKPEATQTIYKIGQIIGHQQAKNILNIEKADNFHFGDVIQQK
;
A
#
# COMPACT_ATOMS: atom_id res chain seq x y z
N MET A 1 12.50 -25.63 -7.79
CA MET A 1 13.29 -24.39 -7.74
C MET A 1 12.31 -23.24 -7.74
N THR A 2 12.54 -22.23 -6.90
CA THR A 2 11.73 -21.02 -6.86
C THR A 2 11.88 -20.25 -8.17
N GLU A 3 10.77 -19.85 -8.78
CA GLU A 3 10.77 -18.95 -9.92
C GLU A 3 10.79 -17.50 -9.41
N LYS A 4 11.78 -16.71 -9.82
CA LYS A 4 11.84 -15.28 -9.47
C LYS A 4 10.88 -14.47 -10.34
N PHE A 5 10.28 -13.43 -9.77
CA PHE A 5 9.45 -12.45 -10.46
C PHE A 5 10.28 -11.27 -10.98
N ILE A 6 11.23 -11.56 -11.89
CA ILE A 6 12.27 -10.64 -12.34
C ILE A 6 11.78 -9.43 -13.16
N HIS A 7 10.52 -9.42 -13.59
CA HIS A 7 9.91 -8.31 -14.32
C HIS A 7 9.03 -7.44 -13.41
N GLY A 8 9.03 -7.69 -12.10
CA GLY A 8 8.29 -6.90 -11.12
C GLY A 8 9.13 -5.75 -10.58
N TYR A 9 8.59 -4.53 -10.66
CA TYR A 9 9.20 -3.33 -10.08
C TYR A 9 8.21 -2.64 -9.14
N ALA A 10 8.63 -2.36 -7.91
CA ALA A 10 7.76 -1.83 -6.87
C ALA A 10 8.27 -0.51 -6.27
N LEU A 11 7.36 0.45 -6.10
CA LEU A 11 7.56 1.64 -5.27
C LEU A 11 6.57 1.60 -4.11
N LEU A 12 7.09 1.48 -2.89
CA LEU A 12 6.30 1.39 -1.66
C LEU A 12 6.48 2.68 -0.86
N ILE A 13 5.40 3.40 -0.56
CA ILE A 13 5.41 4.73 0.05
C ILE A 13 4.60 4.69 1.33
N GLY A 14 5.26 4.85 2.49
CA GLY A 14 4.64 4.82 3.81
C GLY A 14 4.92 6.09 4.59
N VAL A 15 3.91 6.92 4.80
CA VAL A 15 4.07 8.21 5.50
C VAL A 15 3.76 8.03 6.99
N GLY A 16 4.72 7.46 7.73
CA GLY A 16 4.56 7.12 9.14
C GLY A 16 4.79 8.30 10.07
N GLU A 17 5.88 9.01 9.83
CA GLU A 17 6.24 10.25 10.50
C GLU A 17 6.08 11.42 9.54
N SER A 18 5.40 12.47 9.99
CA SER A 18 5.26 13.73 9.28
C SER A 18 6.13 14.80 9.94
N ALA A 19 6.72 15.70 9.15
CA ALA A 19 7.42 16.87 9.65
C ALA A 19 6.51 17.76 10.54
N TYR A 20 5.19 17.65 10.33
CA TYR A 20 4.19 18.09 11.31
C TYR A 20 3.68 16.88 12.10
N SER A 21 4.15 16.74 13.34
CA SER A 21 4.01 15.52 14.16
C SER A 21 2.57 15.04 14.34
N GLU A 22 1.62 15.97 14.40
CA GLU A 22 0.20 15.72 14.56
C GLU A 22 -0.37 14.91 13.40
N LEU A 23 0.22 14.98 12.20
CA LEU A 23 -0.16 14.20 11.03
C LEU A 23 0.61 12.87 10.89
N SER A 24 1.34 12.46 11.93
CA SER A 24 2.05 11.18 11.89
C SER A 24 1.08 10.02 12.03
N LEU A 25 1.26 8.99 11.20
CA LEU A 25 0.44 7.80 11.13
C LEU A 25 1.34 6.54 11.09
N PRO A 26 1.95 6.10 12.21
CA PRO A 26 3.02 5.09 12.20
C PRO A 26 2.66 3.75 11.57
N VAL A 27 1.37 3.38 11.51
CA VAL A 27 0.91 2.13 10.87
C VAL A 27 1.26 2.07 9.38
N THR A 28 1.35 3.20 8.69
CA THR A 28 1.58 3.23 7.24
C THR A 28 2.95 2.70 6.85
N VAL A 29 3.95 2.91 7.71
CA VAL A 29 5.29 2.32 7.57
C VAL A 29 5.24 0.83 7.83
N LYS A 30 4.44 0.38 8.81
CA LYS A 30 4.24 -1.06 9.04
C LYS A 30 3.56 -1.73 7.84
N ASP A 31 2.65 -1.03 7.18
CA ASP A 31 2.02 -1.52 5.95
C ASP A 31 3.04 -1.70 4.83
N THR A 32 3.86 -0.69 4.53
CA THR A 32 4.87 -0.81 3.47
C THR A 32 5.96 -1.81 3.80
N GLN A 33 6.38 -1.91 5.06
CA GLN A 33 7.33 -2.92 5.52
C GLN A 33 6.76 -4.33 5.35
N ALA A 34 5.49 -4.55 5.68
CA ALA A 34 4.87 -5.85 5.56
C ALA A 34 4.71 -6.26 4.08
N ILE A 35 4.32 -5.31 3.22
CA ILE A 35 4.28 -5.53 1.77
C ILE A 35 5.68 -5.83 1.23
N TYR A 36 6.70 -5.04 1.60
CA TYR A 36 8.08 -5.28 1.19
C TYR A 36 8.53 -6.70 1.56
N ALA A 37 8.35 -7.11 2.81
CA ALA A 37 8.71 -8.45 3.28
C ALA A 37 8.03 -9.55 2.48
N ALA A 38 6.74 -9.39 2.15
CA ALA A 38 6.01 -10.34 1.31
C ALA A 38 6.50 -10.37 -0.14
N LEU A 39 6.88 -9.23 -0.72
CA LEU A 39 7.38 -9.12 -2.09
C LEU A 39 8.70 -9.86 -2.26
N ILE A 40 9.66 -9.64 -1.36
CA ILE A 40 11.03 -10.17 -1.48
C ILE A 40 11.15 -11.65 -1.06
N ASP A 41 10.20 -12.17 -0.29
CA ASP A 41 10.27 -13.55 0.18
C ASP A 41 10.20 -14.52 -1.03
N PRO A 42 11.28 -15.32 -1.27
CA PRO A 42 11.33 -16.26 -2.39
C PRO A 42 10.29 -17.37 -2.26
N GLU A 43 9.78 -17.63 -1.06
CA GLU A 43 8.73 -18.60 -0.79
C GLU A 43 7.34 -17.97 -0.85
N LEU A 44 7.22 -16.67 -1.15
CA LEU A 44 5.98 -15.94 -1.38
C LEU A 44 5.96 -15.34 -2.80
N CYS A 45 6.23 -14.04 -2.93
CA CYS A 45 6.09 -13.29 -4.19
C CYS A 45 7.33 -13.35 -5.09
N ALA A 46 8.49 -13.67 -4.52
CA ALA A 46 9.76 -13.87 -5.20
C ALA A 46 10.25 -12.72 -6.09
N TYR A 47 9.96 -11.47 -5.73
CA TYR A 47 10.64 -10.32 -6.34
C TYR A 47 12.14 -10.39 -6.03
N PRO A 48 13.02 -9.93 -6.93
CA PRO A 48 14.42 -9.70 -6.57
C PRO A 48 14.53 -8.67 -5.44
N ASP A 49 15.27 -9.03 -4.41
CA ASP A 49 15.54 -8.17 -3.25
C ASP A 49 16.72 -7.26 -3.53
N ASP A 50 16.49 -6.24 -4.35
CA ASP A 50 17.50 -5.26 -4.73
C ASP A 50 16.87 -3.90 -5.09
N GLN A 51 17.71 -2.85 -5.10
CA GLN A 51 17.31 -1.48 -5.42
C GLN A 51 16.92 -1.26 -6.89
N ASP A 52 17.22 -2.23 -7.75
CA ASP A 52 16.84 -2.19 -9.16
C ASP A 52 15.40 -2.64 -9.38
N HIS A 53 14.81 -3.37 -8.42
CA HIS A 53 13.43 -3.87 -8.48
C HIS A 53 12.51 -3.23 -7.44
N ILE A 54 12.99 -2.86 -6.24
CA ILE A 54 12.12 -2.30 -5.20
C ILE A 54 12.72 -1.05 -4.58
N ARG A 55 11.90 0.01 -4.48
CA ARG A 55 12.20 1.21 -3.68
C ARG A 55 11.16 1.38 -2.58
N VAL A 56 11.62 1.63 -1.37
CA VAL A 56 10.78 1.90 -0.20
C VAL A 56 11.06 3.32 0.28
N LEU A 57 10.02 4.15 0.32
CA LEU A 57 10.05 5.52 0.81
C LEU A 57 9.22 5.61 2.08
N ASN A 58 9.91 5.63 3.22
CA ASN A 58 9.28 5.76 4.54
C ASN A 58 9.80 7.01 5.26
N ASN A 59 8.94 7.61 6.09
CA ASN A 59 9.27 8.75 6.95
C ASN A 59 9.99 9.88 6.20
N GLU A 60 11.19 10.29 6.63
CA GLU A 60 11.94 11.41 6.05
C GLU A 60 12.28 11.24 4.56
N ASN A 61 12.18 10.03 4.02
CA ASN A 61 12.39 9.76 2.60
C ASN A 61 11.10 9.90 1.77
N ALA A 62 9.92 9.82 2.41
CA ALA A 62 8.62 9.97 1.76
C ALA A 62 8.27 11.45 1.55
N THR A 63 9.18 12.22 0.97
CA THR A 63 8.97 13.64 0.61
C THR A 63 8.30 13.78 -0.75
N LYS A 64 7.85 15.00 -1.10
CA LYS A 64 7.20 15.23 -2.40
C LYS A 64 8.17 14.91 -3.54
N THR A 65 9.41 15.38 -3.40
CA THR A 65 10.49 15.08 -4.34
C THR A 65 10.81 13.59 -4.37
N GLY A 66 10.97 12.94 -3.21
CA GLY A 66 11.28 11.51 -3.16
C GLY A 66 10.24 10.64 -3.86
N ILE A 67 8.94 10.95 -3.67
CA ILE A 67 7.86 10.24 -4.35
C ILE A 67 7.93 10.44 -5.87
N LEU A 68 8.09 11.68 -6.34
CA LEU A 68 8.18 11.99 -7.77
C LEU A 68 9.42 11.36 -8.43
N ASP A 69 10.56 11.34 -7.73
CA ASP A 69 11.79 10.68 -8.18
C ASP A 69 11.61 9.16 -8.23
N GLY A 70 10.90 8.57 -7.27
CA GLY A 70 10.51 7.16 -7.28
C GLY A 70 9.66 6.81 -8.51
N LEU A 71 8.68 7.64 -8.86
CA LEU A 71 7.88 7.45 -10.07
C LEU A 71 8.71 7.62 -11.35
N SER A 72 9.65 8.56 -11.37
CA SER A 72 10.60 8.73 -12.49
C SER A 72 11.47 7.48 -12.66
N TRP A 73 11.92 6.87 -11.56
CA TRP A 73 12.65 5.61 -11.62
C TRP A 73 11.78 4.47 -12.19
N LEU A 74 10.51 4.34 -11.79
CA LEU A 74 9.62 3.35 -12.39
C LEU A 74 9.40 3.57 -13.88
N LYS A 75 9.35 4.83 -14.34
CA LYS A 75 9.32 5.17 -15.76
C LYS A 75 10.55 4.63 -16.48
N GLU A 76 11.75 4.80 -15.90
CA GLU A 76 12.99 4.27 -16.48
C GLU A 76 12.95 2.75 -16.57
N LYS A 77 12.49 2.06 -15.51
CA LYS A 77 12.34 0.59 -15.50
C LYS A 77 11.37 0.10 -16.56
N ALA A 78 10.19 0.71 -16.67
CA ALA A 78 9.22 0.40 -17.71
C ALA A 78 9.74 0.65 -19.13
N THR A 79 10.63 1.64 -19.30
CA THR A 79 11.28 1.91 -20.60
C THR A 79 12.32 0.85 -20.94
N SER A 80 13.09 0.38 -19.95
CA SER A 80 14.14 -0.62 -20.14
C SER A 80 13.62 -2.06 -20.27
N ASP A 81 12.46 -2.35 -19.69
CA ASP A 81 11.86 -3.67 -19.66
C ASP A 81 10.43 -3.64 -20.25
N PRO A 82 10.25 -4.02 -21.53
CA PRO A 82 8.95 -4.09 -22.17
C PRO A 82 7.96 -5.05 -21.50
N SER A 83 8.45 -5.94 -20.63
CA SER A 83 7.65 -6.87 -19.86
C SER A 83 7.40 -6.42 -18.42
N ALA A 84 7.77 -5.19 -18.05
CA ALA A 84 7.66 -4.68 -16.69
C ALA A 84 6.22 -4.73 -16.17
N THR A 85 6.03 -5.40 -15.04
CA THR A 85 4.91 -5.21 -14.14
C THR A 85 5.31 -4.16 -13.10
N ILE A 86 4.60 -3.04 -13.07
CA ILE A 86 4.83 -1.92 -12.16
C ILE A 86 3.81 -1.96 -11.02
N PHE A 87 4.30 -1.87 -9.80
CA PHE A 87 3.50 -1.82 -8.58
C PHE A 87 3.81 -0.55 -7.80
N VAL A 88 2.82 0.31 -7.60
CA VAL A 88 2.92 1.48 -6.73
C VAL A 88 1.98 1.27 -5.56
N TYR A 89 2.50 1.31 -4.34
CA TYR A 89 1.71 1.19 -3.12
C TYR A 89 1.91 2.43 -2.24
N TYR A 90 0.84 3.14 -1.96
CA TYR A 90 0.84 4.29 -1.06
C TYR A 90 0.00 3.98 0.18
N SER A 91 0.58 4.11 1.37
CA SER A 91 -0.12 4.13 2.65
C SER A 91 0.15 5.46 3.36
N GLY A 92 -0.91 6.21 3.67
CA GLY A 92 -0.78 7.55 4.25
C GLY A 92 -2.08 8.34 4.28
N HIS A 93 -1.97 9.63 4.60
CA HIS A 93 -3.12 10.53 4.56
C HIS A 93 -3.50 10.93 3.13
N GLY A 94 -4.80 11.04 2.88
CA GLY A 94 -5.37 11.50 1.62
C GLY A 94 -6.55 12.43 1.87
N TRP A 95 -6.44 13.69 1.43
CA TRP A 95 -7.33 14.78 1.81
C TRP A 95 -7.92 15.48 0.58
N VAL A 96 -9.16 15.94 0.68
CA VAL A 96 -9.83 16.75 -0.34
C VAL A 96 -9.93 18.19 0.14
N ASP A 97 -9.48 19.13 -0.68
CA ASP A 97 -9.76 20.55 -0.48
C ASP A 97 -11.24 20.83 -0.78
N LYS A 98 -11.98 21.39 0.18
CA LYS A 98 -13.42 21.69 0.08
C LYS A 98 -13.72 22.71 -1.02
N ASN A 99 -12.82 23.64 -1.26
CA ASN A 99 -13.01 24.76 -2.18
C ASN A 99 -12.68 24.33 -3.62
N THR A 100 -11.55 23.67 -3.82
CA THR A 100 -11.07 23.27 -5.15
C THR A 100 -11.52 21.87 -5.57
N LYS A 101 -11.99 21.06 -4.62
CA LYS A 101 -12.31 19.62 -4.78
C LYS A 101 -11.12 18.76 -5.20
N ARG A 102 -9.89 19.30 -5.11
CA ARG A 102 -8.66 18.58 -5.43
C ARG A 102 -8.31 17.61 -4.32
N TYR A 103 -7.82 16.44 -4.72
CA TYR A 103 -7.34 15.40 -3.82
C TYR A 103 -5.82 15.55 -3.65
N TYR A 104 -5.34 15.32 -2.43
CA TYR A 104 -3.93 15.45 -2.07
C TYR A 104 -3.50 14.23 -1.27
N LEU A 105 -2.34 13.68 -1.62
CA LEU A 105 -1.61 12.73 -0.81
C LEU A 105 -0.66 13.52 0.09
N LEU A 106 -0.75 13.34 1.41
CA LEU A 106 0.14 14.05 2.33
C LEU A 106 1.40 13.23 2.59
N GLN A 107 2.50 13.80 2.14
CA GLN A 107 3.84 13.24 2.30
C GLN A 107 4.54 13.83 3.54
N HIS A 108 5.71 13.32 3.90
CA HIS A 108 6.45 13.70 5.12
C HIS A 108 6.69 15.21 5.26
N ASP A 109 7.12 15.87 4.19
CA ASP A 109 7.51 17.30 4.20
C ASP A 109 6.33 18.26 3.99
N ILE A 110 5.10 17.82 4.31
CA ILE A 110 3.90 18.64 4.23
C ILE A 110 4.00 19.88 5.13
N LYS A 111 3.53 21.02 4.62
CA LYS A 111 3.43 22.27 5.41
C LYS A 111 1.97 22.49 5.81
N PRO A 112 1.61 22.33 7.10
CA PRO A 112 0.21 22.38 7.56
C PRO A 112 -0.45 23.73 7.28
N THR A 113 0.30 24.83 7.33
CA THR A 113 -0.23 26.17 7.02
C THR A 113 -0.40 26.45 5.52
N LYS A 114 0.05 25.54 4.64
CA LYS A 114 0.06 25.70 3.18
C LYS A 114 -0.16 24.36 2.47
N ILE A 115 -1.16 23.59 2.87
CA ILE A 115 -1.39 22.24 2.35
C ILE A 115 -1.50 22.23 0.83
N ALA A 116 -2.39 23.03 0.24
CA ALA A 116 -2.60 23.05 -1.22
C ALA A 116 -1.32 23.38 -2.03
N GLY A 117 -0.39 24.16 -1.45
CA GLY A 117 0.87 24.55 -2.09
C GLY A 117 2.06 23.64 -1.79
N SER A 118 1.94 22.72 -0.82
CA SER A 118 3.04 21.84 -0.39
C SER A 118 2.74 20.36 -0.52
N ALA A 119 1.47 19.96 -0.46
CA ALA A 119 1.07 18.58 -0.63
C ALA A 119 1.33 18.06 -2.05
N LEU A 120 1.45 16.74 -2.17
CA LEU A 120 1.43 16.08 -3.46
C LEU A 120 -0.01 16.05 -3.97
N SER A 121 -0.30 16.83 -5.00
CA SER A 121 -1.63 16.82 -5.62
C SER A 121 -1.85 15.52 -6.39
N ALA A 122 -3.11 15.14 -6.46
CA ALA A 122 -3.64 14.14 -7.37
C ALA A 122 -3.14 14.32 -8.81
N GLU A 123 -3.13 15.56 -9.30
CA GLU A 123 -2.76 15.91 -10.66
C GLU A 123 -1.26 15.69 -10.89
N ASP A 124 -0.40 16.16 -9.98
CA ASP A 124 1.06 15.96 -10.05
C ASP A 124 1.39 14.45 -10.04
N PHE A 125 0.74 13.70 -9.14
CA PHE A 125 0.92 12.26 -9.03
C PHE A 125 0.43 11.51 -10.29
N THR A 126 -0.74 11.89 -10.81
CA THR A 126 -1.33 11.32 -12.03
C THR A 126 -0.44 11.60 -13.24
N GLU A 127 0.09 12.82 -13.36
CA GLU A 127 0.96 13.21 -14.47
C GLU A 127 2.26 12.41 -14.43
N ALA A 128 2.90 12.27 -13.25
CA ALA A 128 4.08 11.42 -13.09
C ALA A 128 3.78 9.96 -13.47
N LEU A 129 2.64 9.40 -13.02
CA LEU A 129 2.23 8.04 -13.40
C LEU A 129 2.04 7.91 -14.91
N ARG A 130 1.45 8.89 -15.61
CA ARG A 130 1.25 8.88 -17.09
C ARG A 130 2.54 8.72 -17.88
N GLN A 131 3.66 9.15 -17.31
CA GLN A 131 4.96 9.01 -17.94
C GLN A 131 5.46 7.55 -17.91
N ILE A 132 4.91 6.68 -17.06
CA ILE A 132 5.26 5.26 -16.98
C ILE A 132 4.52 4.50 -18.08
N GLN A 133 5.24 4.09 -19.12
CA GLN A 133 4.70 3.36 -20.27
C GLN A 133 4.80 1.84 -20.03
N SER A 134 3.91 1.31 -19.18
CA SER A 134 3.77 -0.15 -18.96
C SER A 134 2.31 -0.57 -19.18
N GLU A 135 2.11 -1.75 -19.77
CA GLU A 135 0.78 -2.36 -19.91
C GLU A 135 0.29 -3.04 -18.62
N ARG A 136 1.11 -3.06 -17.57
CA ARG A 136 0.88 -3.79 -16.31
C ARG A 136 1.22 -2.91 -15.12
N LEU A 137 0.46 -1.84 -14.92
CA LEU A 137 0.69 -0.89 -13.85
C LEU A 137 -0.45 -0.95 -12.83
N LEU A 138 -0.15 -1.43 -11.63
CA LEU A 138 -1.07 -1.41 -10.50
C LEU A 138 -0.69 -0.26 -9.55
N VAL A 139 -1.61 0.65 -9.30
CA VAL A 139 -1.53 1.65 -8.23
C VAL A 139 -2.48 1.27 -7.12
N VAL A 140 -1.99 1.14 -5.91
CA VAL A 140 -2.78 0.91 -4.70
C VAL A 140 -2.63 2.14 -3.81
N ILE A 141 -3.76 2.71 -3.44
CA ILE A 141 -3.87 3.87 -2.56
C ILE A 141 -4.61 3.41 -1.31
N ASP A 142 -3.85 3.00 -0.30
CA ASP A 142 -4.37 2.81 1.05
C ASP A 142 -4.31 4.13 1.82
N SER A 143 -5.15 5.07 1.40
CA SER A 143 -5.20 6.40 1.99
C SER A 143 -6.62 6.78 2.35
N CYS A 144 -6.96 6.62 3.62
CA CYS A 144 -8.14 7.17 4.25
C CYS A 144 -7.97 7.17 5.76
N HIS A 145 -8.77 8.00 6.44
CA HIS A 145 -8.77 8.17 7.90
C HIS A 145 -8.54 6.85 8.64
N ALA A 146 -7.39 6.74 9.28
CA ALA A 146 -7.02 5.58 10.07
C ALA A 146 -7.71 5.65 11.43
N ALA A 147 -9.04 5.54 11.43
CA ALA A 147 -9.79 5.33 12.66
C ALA A 147 -9.30 4.02 13.32
N GLY A 148 -9.25 4.01 14.64
CA GLY A 148 -8.63 2.95 15.43
C GLY A 148 -7.17 3.22 15.83
N MET A 149 -6.62 4.41 15.55
CA MET A 149 -5.32 4.83 16.10
C MET A 149 -5.40 5.05 17.61
N ALA A 150 -6.49 5.64 18.09
CA ALA A 150 -6.62 5.96 19.50
C ALA A 150 -7.03 4.74 20.32
N THR A 151 -6.71 4.77 21.61
CA THR A 151 -7.01 3.68 22.55
C THR A 151 -8.52 3.49 22.81
N SER A 152 -9.36 4.40 22.31
CA SER A 152 -10.82 4.33 22.42
C SER A 152 -11.52 5.09 21.29
N LYS A 153 -12.78 4.73 21.04
CA LYS A 153 -13.65 5.43 20.06
C LYS A 153 -13.81 6.91 20.38
N ASP A 154 -13.89 7.27 21.66
CA ASP A 154 -14.03 8.67 22.07
C ASP A 154 -12.77 9.49 21.76
N ALA A 155 -11.59 8.89 21.91
CA ALA A 155 -10.33 9.54 21.58
C ALA A 155 -10.16 9.73 20.07
N ASP A 156 -10.61 8.77 19.25
CA ASP A 156 -10.67 8.96 17.79
C ASP A 156 -11.60 10.12 17.40
N LEU A 157 -12.77 10.23 18.04
CA LEU A 157 -13.70 11.34 17.81
C LEU A 157 -13.13 12.71 18.21
N ILE A 158 -12.33 12.76 19.27
CA ILE A 158 -11.65 13.98 19.71
C ILE A 158 -10.57 14.40 18.71
N LEU A 159 -9.75 13.46 18.26
CA LEU A 159 -8.76 13.71 17.22
C LEU A 159 -9.43 14.19 15.93
N ASP A 160 -10.57 13.59 15.57
CA ASP A 160 -11.33 14.00 14.40
C ASP A 160 -11.80 15.44 14.48
N LYS A 161 -12.39 15.83 15.61
CA LYS A 161 -12.81 17.22 15.83
C LYS A 161 -11.63 18.18 15.77
N LYS A 162 -10.50 17.83 16.40
CA LYS A 162 -9.30 18.66 16.37
C LYS A 162 -8.83 18.91 14.93
N PHE A 163 -8.74 17.87 14.12
CA PHE A 163 -8.34 18.02 12.72
C PHE A 163 -9.36 18.79 11.89
N ASP A 164 -10.66 18.58 12.11
CA ASP A 164 -11.71 19.29 11.39
C ASP A 164 -11.73 20.79 11.74
N GLU A 165 -11.36 21.16 12.98
CA GLU A 165 -11.18 22.54 13.42
C GLU A 165 -9.89 23.16 12.87
N GLU A 166 -8.77 22.42 12.91
CA GLU A 166 -7.46 22.92 12.48
C GLU A 166 -7.34 23.02 10.95
N PHE A 167 -8.01 22.14 10.23
CA PHE A 167 -7.98 22.02 8.77
C PHE A 167 -9.38 22.15 8.18
N GLU A 168 -10.08 23.23 8.55
CA GLU A 168 -11.48 23.45 8.19
C GLU A 168 -11.74 23.46 6.67
N ASP A 169 -10.75 23.79 5.85
CA ASP A 169 -10.83 23.77 4.39
C ASP A 169 -10.68 22.38 3.77
N PHE A 170 -10.36 21.35 4.55
CA PHE A 170 -10.06 20.00 4.06
C PHE A 170 -11.03 18.97 4.63
N ILE A 171 -11.25 17.89 3.85
CA ILE A 171 -12.00 16.71 4.27
C ILE A 171 -11.12 15.48 4.08
N ARG A 172 -11.11 14.61 5.09
CA ARG A 172 -10.34 13.37 5.12
C ARG A 172 -11.20 12.22 4.58
N VAL A 173 -11.26 12.05 3.26
CA VAL A 173 -12.16 11.11 2.57
C VAL A 173 -11.42 10.28 1.53
N ALA A 174 -12.10 9.26 1.01
CA ALA A 174 -11.58 8.42 -0.04
C ALA A 174 -11.35 9.21 -1.33
N PRO A 175 -10.43 8.74 -2.17
CA PRO A 175 -10.23 9.36 -3.47
C PRO A 175 -11.54 9.32 -4.29
N SER A 176 -11.96 10.45 -4.86
CA SER A 176 -13.25 10.54 -5.53
C SER A 176 -13.29 9.68 -6.81
N LYS A 177 -14.48 9.26 -7.26
CA LYS A 177 -14.63 8.55 -8.55
C LYS A 177 -14.05 9.32 -9.73
N GLY A 178 -14.12 10.66 -9.69
CA GLY A 178 -13.52 11.53 -10.70
C GLY A 178 -12.00 11.45 -10.72
N PHE A 179 -11.38 11.56 -9.54
CA PHE A 179 -9.93 11.43 -9.41
C PHE A 179 -9.43 10.04 -9.76
N ILE A 180 -10.12 9.00 -9.30
CA ILE A 180 -9.81 7.61 -9.66
C ILE A 180 -9.85 7.42 -11.18
N ARG A 181 -10.79 8.06 -11.89
CA ARG A 181 -10.85 8.05 -13.36
C ARG A 181 -9.68 8.79 -14.00
N GLU A 182 -9.22 9.89 -13.42
CA GLU A 182 -8.03 10.62 -13.90
C GLU A 182 -6.75 9.82 -13.73
N LEU A 183 -6.56 9.19 -12.55
CA LEU A 183 -5.43 8.32 -12.28
C LEU A 183 -5.35 7.19 -13.31
N LYS A 184 -6.49 6.61 -13.69
CA LYS A 184 -6.58 5.50 -14.65
C LYS A 184 -6.23 5.87 -16.09
N GLN A 185 -6.12 7.15 -16.43
CA GLN A 185 -5.78 7.53 -17.80
C GLN A 185 -4.38 7.01 -18.15
N GLY A 186 -4.33 6.10 -19.12
CA GLY A 186 -3.14 5.35 -19.51
C GLY A 186 -3.53 3.91 -19.85
N LYS A 187 -2.83 3.29 -20.79
CA LYS A 187 -3.06 1.88 -21.12
C LYS A 187 -2.51 1.00 -19.98
N GLY A 188 -3.18 -0.12 -19.68
CA GLY A 188 -2.66 -1.12 -18.75
C GLY A 188 -2.61 -0.69 -17.28
N ARG A 189 -3.33 0.38 -16.92
CA ARG A 189 -3.32 0.94 -15.57
C ARG A 189 -4.55 0.56 -14.77
N LEU A 190 -4.31 0.06 -13.56
CA LEU A 190 -5.32 -0.24 -12.56
C LEU A 190 -5.07 0.61 -11.32
N VAL A 191 -6.16 1.05 -10.68
CA VAL A 191 -6.12 1.84 -9.45
C VAL A 191 -7.05 1.19 -8.44
N PHE A 192 -6.50 0.73 -7.33
CA PHE A 192 -7.24 0.19 -6.20
C PHE A 192 -7.16 1.17 -5.03
N THR A 193 -8.27 1.39 -4.35
CA THR A 193 -8.34 2.23 -3.14
C THR A 193 -8.91 1.44 -1.98
N SER A 194 -8.44 1.72 -0.77
CA SER A 194 -8.83 0.93 0.42
C SER A 194 -10.24 1.17 0.94
N SER A 195 -10.88 2.26 0.52
CA SER A 195 -12.29 2.58 0.78
C SER A 195 -12.89 3.40 -0.37
N GLU A 196 -14.21 3.65 -0.33
CA GLU A 196 -14.92 4.49 -1.29
C GLU A 196 -15.73 5.61 -0.62
N GLY A 197 -15.97 6.70 -1.37
CA GLY A 197 -16.82 7.81 -0.92
C GLY A 197 -16.32 8.44 0.39
N GLU A 198 -17.21 8.51 1.39
CA GLU A 198 -16.89 9.06 2.72
C GLU A 198 -16.46 7.98 3.73
N GLN A 199 -16.29 6.73 3.28
CA GLN A 199 -15.84 5.64 4.14
C GLN A 199 -14.35 5.77 4.50
N LYS A 200 -14.02 5.27 5.69
CA LYS A 200 -12.68 5.31 6.28
C LYS A 200 -11.90 4.02 5.97
N SER A 201 -10.56 4.07 6.03
CA SER A 201 -9.69 2.88 5.98
C SER A 201 -9.22 2.57 7.39
N TRP A 202 -9.66 1.45 7.95
CA TRP A 202 -9.47 1.18 9.37
C TRP A 202 -8.17 0.44 9.66
N ILE A 203 -7.59 0.70 10.83
CA ILE A 203 -6.46 -0.06 11.37
C ILE A 203 -6.98 -1.33 12.04
N LYS A 204 -6.23 -2.43 12.02
CA LYS A 204 -6.54 -3.60 12.88
C LYS A 204 -6.40 -3.25 14.37
N GLN A 205 -7.14 -3.94 15.23
CA GLN A 205 -7.10 -3.68 16.68
C GLN A 205 -5.72 -3.90 17.32
N ASP A 206 -4.88 -4.77 16.74
CA ASP A 206 -3.50 -5.01 17.19
C ASP A 206 -2.49 -4.00 16.64
N GLN A 207 -2.94 -3.01 15.85
CA GLN A 207 -2.14 -1.96 15.23
C GLN A 207 -0.94 -2.47 14.41
N THR A 208 -1.02 -3.71 13.93
CA THR A 208 0.03 -4.30 13.08
C THR A 208 -0.01 -3.74 11.67
N ASN A 209 -1.22 -3.58 11.12
CA ASN A 209 -1.48 -3.11 9.76
C ASN A 209 -2.87 -2.46 9.65
N SER A 210 -3.12 -1.77 8.54
CA SER A 210 -4.49 -1.49 8.09
C SER A 210 -5.26 -2.80 7.80
N ILE A 211 -6.59 -2.78 7.92
CA ILE A 211 -7.44 -3.91 7.49
C ILE A 211 -7.18 -4.24 6.02
N TYR A 212 -7.04 -3.21 5.19
CA TYR A 212 -6.79 -3.36 3.77
C TYR A 212 -5.45 -4.05 3.49
N THR A 213 -4.36 -3.57 4.10
CA THR A 213 -3.03 -4.16 3.97
C THR A 213 -2.99 -5.60 4.46
N TYR A 214 -3.62 -5.89 5.60
CA TYR A 214 -3.70 -7.24 6.13
C TYR A 214 -4.31 -8.21 5.11
N HIS A 215 -5.47 -7.87 4.53
CA HIS A 215 -6.09 -8.72 3.52
C HIS A 215 -5.35 -8.70 2.17
N PHE A 216 -4.62 -7.64 1.87
CA PHE A 216 -3.74 -7.59 0.70
C PHE A 216 -2.60 -8.62 0.84
N LEU A 217 -2.02 -8.74 2.04
CA LEU A 217 -1.00 -9.76 2.36
C LEU A 217 -1.57 -11.18 2.31
N GLU A 218 -2.83 -11.39 2.71
CA GLU A 218 -3.49 -12.68 2.51
C GLU A 218 -3.66 -12.98 1.02
N ALA A 219 -4.04 -12.00 0.20
CA ALA A 219 -4.17 -12.17 -1.25
C ALA A 219 -2.84 -12.48 -1.94
N LEU A 220 -1.75 -11.81 -1.55
CA LEU A 220 -0.39 -12.13 -2.04
C LEU A 220 0.06 -13.56 -1.69
N GLN A 221 -0.53 -14.15 -0.66
CA GLN A 221 -0.27 -15.55 -0.24
C GLN A 221 -1.27 -16.54 -0.82
N GLY A 222 -2.21 -16.10 -1.67
CA GLY A 222 -3.12 -16.96 -2.42
C GLY A 222 -4.57 -16.87 -1.98
N ALA A 223 -4.94 -15.97 -1.07
CA ALA A 223 -6.35 -15.71 -0.81
C ALA A 223 -7.02 -15.12 -2.08
N GLY A 224 -8.07 -15.79 -2.58
CA GLY A 224 -8.70 -15.46 -3.87
C GLY A 224 -8.09 -16.17 -5.09
N ASN A 225 -7.05 -16.99 -4.91
CA ASN A 225 -6.54 -17.90 -5.93
C ASN A 225 -7.24 -19.27 -5.87
N LYS A 226 -7.15 -20.02 -6.97
CA LYS A 226 -7.65 -21.39 -7.10
C LYS A 226 -6.55 -22.42 -6.82
N PRO A 227 -6.90 -23.65 -6.42
CA PRO A 227 -5.93 -24.76 -6.35
C PRO A 227 -5.13 -24.89 -7.64
N GLY A 228 -3.82 -25.06 -7.53
CA GLY A 228 -2.89 -25.16 -8.66
C GLY A 228 -2.46 -23.83 -9.29
N ASP A 229 -3.08 -22.69 -8.95
CA ASP A 229 -2.59 -21.38 -9.39
C ASP A 229 -1.16 -21.17 -8.87
N LYS A 230 -0.27 -20.68 -9.74
CA LYS A 230 1.16 -20.42 -9.44
C LYS A 230 1.53 -18.94 -9.38
N GLU A 231 0.56 -18.08 -9.62
CA GLU A 231 0.74 -16.64 -9.79
C GLU A 231 -0.43 -15.91 -9.16
N VAL A 232 -0.14 -14.77 -8.53
CA VAL A 232 -1.18 -13.86 -8.03
C VAL A 232 -1.48 -12.86 -9.12
N ARG A 233 -2.74 -12.79 -9.54
CA ARG A 233 -3.22 -11.78 -10.49
C ARG A 233 -3.99 -10.69 -9.77
N VAL A 234 -4.06 -9.53 -10.40
CA VAL A 234 -4.85 -8.39 -9.91
C VAL A 234 -6.32 -8.76 -9.72
N SER A 235 -6.88 -9.65 -10.54
CA SER A 235 -8.25 -10.17 -10.35
C SER A 235 -8.41 -11.02 -9.08
N ASN A 236 -7.39 -11.81 -8.70
CA ASN A 236 -7.41 -12.58 -7.45
C ASN A 236 -7.48 -11.63 -6.25
N ILE A 237 -6.60 -10.63 -6.24
CA ILE A 237 -6.56 -9.59 -5.20
C ILE A 237 -7.89 -8.86 -5.11
N MET A 238 -8.40 -8.34 -6.22
CA MET A 238 -9.67 -7.61 -6.25
C MET A 238 -10.82 -8.44 -5.66
N ASN A 239 -10.97 -9.68 -6.13
CA ASN A 239 -12.09 -10.55 -5.73
C ASN A 239 -12.06 -10.88 -4.25
N TYR A 240 -10.87 -11.07 -3.69
CA TYR A 240 -10.69 -11.34 -2.27
C TYR A 240 -10.93 -10.10 -1.41
N LEU A 241 -10.27 -8.98 -1.74
CA LEU A 241 -10.38 -7.74 -0.98
C LEU A 241 -11.81 -7.21 -0.94
N GLY A 242 -12.56 -7.34 -2.03
CA GLY A 242 -13.97 -6.92 -2.12
C GLY A 242 -14.90 -7.68 -1.16
N GLN A 243 -14.47 -8.80 -0.59
CA GLN A 243 -15.23 -9.58 0.39
C GLN A 243 -14.64 -9.43 1.79
N ALA A 244 -13.33 -9.67 1.93
CA ALA A 244 -12.67 -9.77 3.23
C ALA A 244 -12.60 -8.42 3.96
N VAL A 245 -12.35 -7.31 3.24
CA VAL A 245 -12.25 -5.97 3.85
C VAL A 245 -13.60 -5.52 4.43
N PRO A 246 -14.73 -5.56 3.70
CA PRO A 246 -16.04 -5.23 4.28
C PRO A 246 -16.45 -6.13 5.44
N GLU A 247 -16.14 -7.43 5.37
CA GLU A 247 -16.43 -8.41 6.43
C GLU A 247 -15.69 -8.03 7.73
N THR A 248 -14.37 -7.87 7.66
CA THR A 248 -13.55 -7.53 8.82
C THR A 248 -13.88 -6.16 9.41
N ALA A 249 -14.14 -5.15 8.58
CA ALA A 249 -14.55 -3.82 9.06
C ALA A 249 -15.89 -3.87 9.82
N ARG A 250 -16.86 -4.64 9.31
CA ARG A 250 -18.15 -4.87 9.97
C ARG A 250 -17.98 -5.63 11.28
N ASP A 251 -17.12 -6.63 11.30
CA ASP A 251 -16.94 -7.49 12.47
C ASP A 251 -16.24 -6.77 13.61
N LEU A 252 -15.13 -6.07 13.31
CA LEU A 252 -14.31 -5.38 14.31
C LEU A 252 -14.90 -4.05 14.75
N TYR A 253 -15.44 -3.25 13.82
CA TYR A 253 -15.79 -1.86 14.07
C TYR A 253 -17.28 -1.54 13.89
N LYS A 254 -18.05 -2.43 13.26
CA LYS A 254 -19.48 -2.22 12.91
C LYS A 254 -19.66 -1.03 11.97
N VAL A 255 -18.76 -0.91 11.00
CA VAL A 255 -18.70 0.17 10.00
C VAL A 255 -18.60 -0.41 8.59
N GLU A 256 -18.80 0.44 7.59
CA GLU A 256 -18.53 0.09 6.20
C GLU A 256 -17.12 0.54 5.79
N GLN A 257 -16.42 -0.37 5.12
CA GLN A 257 -15.20 -0.10 4.36
C GLN A 257 -15.25 -0.98 3.12
N VAL A 258 -15.49 -0.38 1.97
CA VAL A 258 -15.62 -1.08 0.69
C VAL A 258 -14.48 -0.61 -0.21
N PRO A 259 -13.53 -1.50 -0.55
CA PRO A 259 -12.48 -1.17 -1.50
C PRO A 259 -13.04 -0.79 -2.87
N GLN A 260 -12.48 0.25 -3.49
CA GLN A 260 -12.82 0.59 -4.86
C GLN A 260 -11.74 0.05 -5.80
N ASN A 261 -12.11 -0.93 -6.61
CA ASN A 261 -11.23 -1.54 -7.61
C ASN A 261 -11.80 -1.30 -9.01
N ASP A 262 -10.93 -1.15 -9.99
CA ASP A 262 -11.34 -1.09 -11.39
C ASP A 262 -10.35 -1.83 -12.26
N MET A 263 -10.90 -2.69 -13.10
CA MET A 263 -10.22 -3.67 -13.94
C MET A 263 -10.16 -3.27 -15.42
N THR A 264 -10.55 -2.03 -15.77
CA THR A 264 -10.61 -1.55 -17.17
C THR A 264 -9.24 -1.61 -17.86
N GLY A 265 -8.13 -1.68 -17.11
CA GLY A 265 -6.76 -1.86 -17.61
C GLY A 265 -6.33 -3.31 -17.87
N GLY A 266 -7.19 -4.32 -17.64
CA GLY A 266 -6.89 -5.75 -17.88
C GLY A 266 -6.57 -6.54 -16.61
N ASP A 267 -6.17 -7.81 -16.79
CA ASP A 267 -5.79 -8.72 -15.71
C ASP A 267 -4.39 -9.28 -15.94
N PHE A 268 -3.46 -8.93 -15.05
CA PHE A 268 -2.05 -9.30 -15.14
C PHE A 268 -1.50 -9.81 -13.80
N VAL A 269 -0.37 -10.51 -13.90
CA VAL A 269 0.34 -11.08 -12.76
C VAL A 269 1.08 -9.98 -12.01
N ILE A 270 0.92 -9.95 -10.69
CA ILE A 270 1.59 -9.01 -9.78
C ILE A 270 2.63 -9.72 -8.90
N ALA A 271 2.58 -11.04 -8.76
CA ALA A 271 3.55 -11.80 -7.99
C ALA A 271 3.55 -13.27 -8.41
N LYS A 272 4.65 -13.97 -8.11
CA LYS A 272 4.60 -15.44 -8.03
C LYS A 272 3.80 -15.84 -6.80
N LEU A 273 3.16 -17.00 -6.86
CA LEU A 273 2.43 -17.57 -5.72
C LEU A 273 3.26 -18.68 -5.12
N ARG A 274 3.69 -18.48 -3.88
CA ARG A 274 4.55 -19.40 -3.14
C ARG A 274 5.84 -19.74 -3.86
N GLY A 275 6.53 -18.72 -4.39
CA GLY A 275 7.73 -18.90 -5.20
C GLY A 275 7.49 -19.66 -6.53
N GLY A 276 6.25 -19.67 -7.02
CA GLY A 276 5.83 -20.41 -8.21
C GLY A 276 5.46 -21.88 -7.93
N LYS A 277 5.51 -22.35 -6.67
CA LYS A 277 5.04 -23.69 -6.28
C LYS A 277 3.53 -23.81 -6.45
N GLY A 278 2.83 -22.71 -6.28
CA GLY A 278 1.38 -22.60 -6.38
C GLY A 278 0.62 -23.13 -5.16
N LEU A 279 -0.70 -22.97 -5.20
CA LEU A 279 -1.57 -23.47 -4.14
C LEU A 279 -1.73 -24.99 -4.19
N PRO A 280 -1.79 -25.65 -3.02
CA PRO A 280 -2.05 -27.09 -2.94
C PRO A 280 -3.49 -27.41 -3.37
N ASP A 281 -3.81 -28.70 -3.50
CA ASP A 281 -5.09 -29.18 -3.99
C ASP A 281 -6.29 -28.69 -3.16
N LYS A 282 -6.12 -28.51 -1.84
CA LYS A 282 -7.18 -27.97 -0.98
C LYS A 282 -7.21 -26.44 -0.97
N GLY A 283 -6.36 -25.78 -1.76
CA GLY A 283 -6.37 -24.35 -1.99
C GLY A 283 -5.99 -23.51 -0.77
N TRP A 284 -6.58 -22.31 -0.70
CA TRP A 284 -6.31 -21.33 0.34
C TRP A 284 -6.54 -21.86 1.76
N GLU A 285 -7.60 -22.64 1.99
CA GLU A 285 -7.94 -23.10 3.35
C GLU A 285 -6.88 -24.01 3.98
N GLU A 286 -6.09 -24.72 3.17
CA GLU A 286 -4.98 -25.53 3.67
C GLU A 286 -3.77 -24.68 4.08
N VAL A 287 -3.49 -23.60 3.35
CA VAL A 287 -2.33 -22.72 3.61
C VAL A 287 -2.64 -21.55 4.53
N LYS A 288 -3.92 -21.23 4.74
CA LYS A 288 -4.37 -20.08 5.53
C LYS A 288 -3.73 -20.02 6.93
N PRO A 289 -3.63 -21.11 7.72
CA PRO A 289 -2.98 -21.06 9.03
C PRO A 289 -1.49 -20.67 8.95
N GLU A 290 -0.77 -21.21 7.97
CA GLU A 290 0.62 -20.86 7.68
C GLU A 290 0.73 -19.39 7.28
N ALA A 291 -0.13 -18.93 6.36
CA ALA A 291 -0.14 -17.57 5.85
C ALA A 291 -0.44 -16.53 6.95
N THR A 292 -1.41 -16.81 7.82
CA THR A 292 -1.71 -15.98 8.99
C THR A 292 -0.52 -15.92 9.95
N GLN A 293 0.16 -17.05 10.19
CA GLN A 293 1.36 -17.06 11.02
C GLN A 293 2.51 -16.25 10.39
N THR A 294 2.67 -16.31 9.07
CA THR A 294 3.65 -15.51 8.33
C THR A 294 3.36 -14.02 8.46
N ILE A 295 2.11 -13.58 8.25
CA ILE A 295 1.71 -12.17 8.45
C ILE A 295 1.98 -11.72 9.88
N TYR A 296 1.61 -12.54 10.87
CA TYR A 296 1.86 -12.23 12.27
C TYR A 296 3.35 -12.08 12.58
N LYS A 297 4.20 -12.98 12.08
CA LYS A 297 5.66 -12.91 12.23
C LYS A 297 6.24 -11.64 11.62
N ILE A 298 5.82 -11.29 10.39
CA ILE A 298 6.19 -10.04 9.73
C ILE A 298 5.83 -8.85 10.64
N GLY A 299 4.60 -8.81 11.15
CA GLY A 299 4.14 -7.75 12.06
C GLY A 299 4.91 -7.67 13.39
N GLN A 300 5.29 -8.80 13.99
CA GLN A 300 6.09 -8.83 15.23
C GLN A 300 7.51 -8.32 15.00
N ILE A 301 8.18 -8.76 13.93
CA ILE A 301 9.54 -8.30 13.59
C ILE A 301 9.53 -6.78 13.40
N ILE A 302 8.55 -6.26 12.67
CA ILE A 302 8.35 -4.83 12.48
C ILE A 302 8.10 -4.12 13.83
N GLY A 303 7.23 -4.69 14.67
CA GLY A 303 6.86 -4.11 15.98
C GLY A 303 8.00 -4.04 16.99
N HIS A 304 8.91 -5.03 16.99
CA HIS A 304 10.08 -5.05 17.87
C HIS A 304 11.19 -4.08 17.46
N GLN A 305 11.21 -3.63 16.19
CA GLN A 305 12.22 -2.72 15.65
C GLN A 305 11.94 -1.22 15.85
N GLN A 306 11.05 -0.84 16.79
CA GLN A 306 10.65 0.55 17.13
C GLN A 306 11.54 1.67 16.55
N ALA A 307 11.00 2.40 15.57
CA ALA A 307 11.33 3.81 15.30
C ALA A 307 12.83 4.17 15.22
N LYS A 308 13.65 3.31 14.61
CA LYS A 308 14.93 3.72 14.04
C LYS A 308 14.96 3.23 12.61
N ASN A 309 15.19 4.16 11.70
CA ASN A 309 15.40 4.01 10.26
C ASN A 309 15.61 2.56 9.86
N ILE A 310 14.69 2.03 9.04
CA ILE A 310 14.90 0.76 8.36
C ILE A 310 16.16 0.92 7.53
N LEU A 311 17.28 0.48 8.09
CA LEU A 311 18.59 0.51 7.47
C LEU A 311 19.21 -0.89 7.39
N ASN A 312 18.52 -1.94 7.85
CA ASN A 312 18.80 -3.36 7.60
C ASN A 312 17.87 -4.25 8.43
N ILE A 313 17.15 -5.19 7.80
CA ILE A 313 16.45 -6.28 8.50
C ILE A 313 17.43 -7.44 8.70
N GLU A 314 18.61 -7.15 9.25
CA GLU A 314 19.61 -8.18 9.50
C GLU A 314 19.40 -8.80 10.89
N LYS A 315 18.86 -10.03 10.87
CA LYS A 315 18.86 -11.05 11.93
C LYS A 315 17.78 -10.92 13.01
N ALA A 316 16.66 -11.56 12.74
CA ALA A 316 15.95 -12.34 13.75
C ALA A 316 15.93 -13.81 13.29
N ASP A 317 16.48 -14.69 14.13
CA ASP A 317 16.37 -16.15 14.12
C ASP A 317 16.07 -16.83 12.76
N ASN A 318 17.13 -17.11 12.00
CA ASN A 318 17.13 -17.90 10.75
C ASN A 318 16.38 -17.31 9.54
N PHE A 319 15.93 -16.04 9.58
CA PHE A 319 15.37 -15.35 8.41
C PHE A 319 16.22 -14.14 8.02
N HIS A 320 16.60 -14.06 6.74
CA HIS A 320 17.26 -12.91 6.12
C HIS A 320 16.21 -12.20 5.26
N PHE A 321 15.82 -10.99 5.66
CA PHE A 321 15.10 -10.04 4.80
C PHE A 321 16.16 -9.00 4.45
N GLY A 322 16.42 -8.75 3.17
CA GLY A 322 17.67 -8.14 2.72
C GLY A 322 17.96 -6.72 3.21
N ASP A 323 19.07 -6.21 2.70
CA ASP A 323 19.63 -4.94 3.13
C ASP A 323 18.85 -3.76 2.56
N VAL A 324 18.11 -3.03 3.42
CA VAL A 324 17.49 -1.76 3.06
C VAL A 324 18.55 -0.67 3.17
N ILE A 325 19.34 -0.48 2.11
CA ILE A 325 20.45 0.48 2.11
C ILE A 325 19.96 1.86 1.63
N GLN A 326 20.29 2.90 2.40
CA GLN A 326 20.09 4.32 2.08
C GLN A 326 20.69 4.70 0.71
N GLN A 327 19.93 5.40 -0.13
CA GLN A 327 20.54 6.18 -1.21
C GLN A 327 21.34 7.33 -0.58
N LYS A 328 22.64 7.38 -0.86
CA LYS A 328 23.55 8.44 -0.40
C LYS A 328 23.31 9.77 -1.11
#